data_AF-A0A9E3XGX7-F1
#
_entry.id   AF-A0A9E3XGX7-F1
#
_cell.length_a   1.000
_cell.length_b   1.000
_cell.length_c   1.000
_cell.angle_alpha   90.00
_cell.angle_beta   90.00
_cell.angle_gamma   90.00
#
_symmetry.space_group_name_H-M   'P 1'
#
loop_
_entity.id
_entity.type
_entity.pdbx_description
1 polymer ?
#
loop_
_entity_poly.entity_id
_entity_poly.type
_entity_poly.pdbx_seq_one_letter_code
_entity_poly.pdbx_strand_id
1 'polypeptide(L)'
;LVGQELQQYYLRETLEAIHDGSCMIIVATDAPLDARQLKRLARRALYGLVKAGGVSTHGSGDYVIAFSTTPDLRYPYQSDANTVSRKILRDEHLSPLFLAAAEATEEAIYHSLFAAEDMRGYRGDIKALPHENVKEILRRHNLLNHRQ
;
A
#
# COMPACT_ATOMS: atom_id res chain seq x y z
N LEU A 1 -16.17 -3.18 -7.52
CA LEU A 1 -16.60 -3.54 -8.89
C LEU A 1 -16.07 -4.89 -9.34
N VAL A 2 -14.78 -5.05 -9.68
CA VAL A 2 -14.22 -6.33 -10.15
C VAL A 2 -14.49 -7.46 -9.17
N GLY A 3 -14.19 -7.28 -7.88
CA GLY A 3 -14.52 -8.26 -6.86
C GLY A 3 -16.03 -8.55 -6.73
N GLN A 4 -16.91 -7.59 -7.01
CA GLN A 4 -18.37 -7.82 -7.00
C GLN A 4 -18.81 -8.66 -8.21
N GLU A 5 -18.31 -8.35 -9.41
CA GLU A 5 -18.60 -9.09 -10.65
C GLU A 5 -18.03 -10.52 -10.61
N LEU A 6 -16.82 -10.68 -10.08
CA LEU A 6 -16.22 -12.01 -9.86
C LEU A 6 -16.82 -12.74 -8.66
N GLN A 7 -17.72 -12.10 -7.91
CA GLN A 7 -18.25 -12.65 -6.68
C GLN A 7 -17.14 -13.01 -5.65
N GLN A 8 -16.01 -12.30 -5.73
CA GLN A 8 -14.83 -12.41 -4.89
C GLN A 8 -14.57 -11.04 -4.24
N TYR A 9 -15.43 -10.66 -3.30
CA TYR A 9 -15.28 -9.41 -2.55
C TYR A 9 -15.20 -9.68 -1.06
N TYR A 10 -14.47 -8.81 -0.37
CA TYR A 10 -14.18 -8.93 1.04
C TYR A 10 -15.47 -8.92 1.88
N LEU A 11 -15.55 -9.83 2.87
CA LEU A 11 -16.73 -10.14 3.70
C LEU A 11 -17.92 -10.86 3.02
N ARG A 12 -17.82 -11.30 1.76
CA ARG A 12 -18.90 -12.05 1.10
C ARG A 12 -19.33 -13.30 1.87
N GLU A 13 -18.35 -14.06 2.38
CA GLU A 13 -18.57 -15.28 3.17
C GLU A 13 -18.70 -15.00 4.68
N THR A 14 -18.44 -13.77 5.12
CA THR A 14 -18.37 -13.40 6.54
C THR A 14 -19.72 -13.04 7.17
N LEU A 15 -20.81 -13.14 6.39
CA LEU A 15 -22.12 -13.43 6.96
C LEU A 15 -22.19 -14.87 7.52
N GLU A 16 -21.22 -15.74 7.24
CA GLU A 16 -21.16 -17.14 7.73
C GLU A 16 -19.78 -17.60 8.31
N ALA A 17 -18.62 -16.98 7.98
CA ALA A 17 -17.33 -17.28 8.63
C ALA A 17 -16.31 -16.11 8.56
N ILE A 18 -15.72 -15.74 9.70
CA ILE A 18 -14.72 -14.64 9.81
C ILE A 18 -13.35 -15.14 9.33
N HIS A 19 -12.82 -14.51 8.28
CA HIS A 19 -11.43 -14.66 7.85
C HIS A 19 -10.63 -13.42 8.28
N ASP A 20 -9.68 -13.63 9.18
CA ASP A 20 -8.70 -12.61 9.58
C ASP A 20 -7.67 -12.39 8.46
N GLY A 21 -7.32 -11.13 8.21
CA GLY A 21 -6.36 -10.71 7.18
C GLY A 21 -5.19 -9.92 7.76
N SER A 22 -4.22 -9.55 6.93
CA SER A 22 -3.19 -8.57 7.30
C SER A 22 -2.57 -7.94 6.06
N CYS A 23 -2.14 -6.69 6.18
CA CYS A 23 -1.36 -6.01 5.15
C CYS A 23 -0.19 -5.24 5.80
N MET A 24 1.04 -5.57 5.42
CA MET A 24 2.22 -4.83 5.82
C MET A 24 2.71 -3.95 4.67
N ILE A 25 2.77 -2.65 4.91
CA ILE A 25 3.15 -1.66 3.91
C ILE A 25 4.48 -1.03 4.31
N ILE A 26 5.43 -1.00 3.38
CA ILE A 26 6.74 -0.38 3.58
C ILE A 26 6.88 0.78 2.60
N VAL A 27 7.09 1.99 3.13
CA VAL A 27 7.29 3.21 2.34
C VAL A 27 8.72 3.68 2.47
N ALA A 28 9.46 3.64 1.35
CA ALA A 28 10.79 4.23 1.25
C ALA A 28 10.70 5.56 0.50
N THR A 29 11.43 6.57 0.95
CA THR A 29 11.58 7.84 0.26
C THR A 29 13.00 8.36 0.39
N ASP A 30 13.50 9.07 -0.61
CA ASP A 30 14.78 9.79 -0.55
C ASP A 30 14.62 11.23 -0.02
N ALA A 31 13.39 11.68 0.21
CA ALA A 31 13.11 12.99 0.78
C ALA A 31 13.65 13.10 2.21
N PRO A 32 14.24 14.26 2.60
CA PRO A 32 14.81 14.44 3.93
C PRO A 32 13.73 14.69 4.97
N LEU A 33 13.15 13.60 5.48
CA LEU A 33 12.04 13.62 6.42
C LEU A 33 12.47 13.19 7.83
N ASP A 34 12.09 13.98 8.83
CA ASP A 34 12.25 13.59 10.23
C ASP A 34 11.25 12.48 10.65
N ALA A 35 11.41 11.94 11.86
CA ALA A 35 10.55 10.86 12.37
C ALA A 35 9.05 11.26 12.45
N ARG A 36 8.74 12.53 12.74
CA ARG A 36 7.36 13.03 12.81
C ARG A 36 6.75 13.10 11.40
N GLN A 37 7.51 13.54 10.41
CA GLN A 37 7.11 13.59 9.01
C GLN A 37 6.96 12.20 8.41
N LEU A 38 7.88 11.28 8.70
CA LEU A 38 7.77 9.86 8.29
C LEU A 38 6.53 9.20 8.89
N LYS A 39 6.20 9.47 10.16
CA LYS A 39 4.95 8.99 10.77
C LYS A 39 3.71 9.54 10.05
N ARG A 40 3.75 10.80 9.60
CA ARG A 40 2.66 11.39 8.79
C ARG A 40 2.59 10.73 7.41
N LEU A 41 3.72 10.49 6.76
CA LEU A 41 3.81 9.80 5.47
C LEU A 41 3.24 8.38 5.57
N ALA A 42 3.66 7.61 6.58
CA ALA A 42 3.15 6.25 6.84
C ALA A 42 1.62 6.21 6.97
N ARG A 43 1.02 7.19 7.66
CA ARG A 43 -0.45 7.28 7.77
C ARG A 43 -1.16 7.49 6.44
N ARG A 44 -0.49 8.04 5.43
CA ARG A 44 -1.08 8.29 4.09
C ARG A 44 -1.05 7.06 3.21
N ALA A 45 -0.11 6.15 3.42
CA ALA A 45 -0.09 4.85 2.76
C ALA A 45 -1.38 4.05 3.02
N LEU A 46 -1.94 4.14 4.24
CA LEU A 46 -3.23 3.53 4.57
C LEU A 46 -4.39 4.01 3.67
N TYR A 47 -4.34 5.22 3.13
CA TYR A 47 -5.35 5.67 2.17
C TYR A 47 -5.27 4.91 0.85
N GLY A 48 -4.07 4.48 0.43
CA GLY A 48 -3.92 3.59 -0.72
C GLY A 48 -4.56 2.22 -0.48
N LEU A 49 -4.40 1.66 0.73
CA LEU A 49 -5.09 0.43 1.14
C LEU A 49 -6.62 0.57 1.05
N VAL A 50 -7.17 1.67 1.55
CA VAL A 50 -8.61 1.95 1.47
C VAL A 50 -9.09 2.12 0.03
N LYS A 51 -8.34 2.83 -0.82
CA LYS A 51 -8.67 2.98 -2.25
C LYS A 51 -8.65 1.63 -2.98
N ALA A 52 -7.75 0.73 -2.61
CA ALA A 52 -7.71 -0.63 -3.12
C ALA A 52 -8.86 -1.53 -2.62
N GLY A 53 -9.67 -1.06 -1.67
CA GLY A 53 -10.84 -1.76 -1.13
C GLY A 53 -10.62 -2.42 0.24
N GLY A 54 -9.47 -2.20 0.87
CA GLY A 54 -9.21 -2.64 2.24
C GLY A 54 -10.01 -1.83 3.27
N VAL A 55 -10.51 -2.50 4.31
CA VAL A 55 -11.37 -1.87 5.34
C VAL A 55 -10.85 -2.04 6.77
N SER A 56 -9.67 -2.64 6.96
CA SER A 56 -9.02 -2.87 8.25
C SER A 56 -9.98 -3.40 9.33
N THR A 57 -10.48 -4.62 9.12
CA THR A 57 -11.41 -5.29 10.06
C THR A 57 -10.79 -5.55 11.41
N HIS A 58 -11.62 -5.94 12.38
CA HIS A 58 -11.17 -6.26 13.74
C HIS A 58 -10.00 -7.25 13.77
N GLY A 59 -10.02 -8.27 12.92
CA GLY A 59 -8.95 -9.26 12.80
C GLY A 59 -7.82 -8.88 11.85
N SER A 60 -7.86 -7.68 11.24
CA SER A 60 -6.85 -7.24 10.28
C SER A 60 -5.63 -6.64 10.95
N GLY A 61 -4.46 -7.26 10.75
CA GLY A 61 -3.17 -6.74 11.21
C GLY A 61 -2.53 -5.78 10.20
N ASP A 62 -3.00 -4.53 10.11
CA ASP A 62 -2.51 -3.57 9.12
C ASP A 62 -1.44 -2.61 9.69
N TYR A 63 -0.23 -2.68 9.16
CA TYR A 63 0.93 -1.92 9.65
C TYR A 63 1.65 -1.19 8.53
N VAL A 64 2.15 0.01 8.84
CA VAL A 64 2.99 0.78 7.92
C VAL A 64 4.30 1.15 8.57
N ILE A 65 5.40 0.88 7.87
CA ILE A 65 6.74 1.36 8.21
C ILE A 65 7.17 2.34 7.12
N ALA A 66 7.53 3.57 7.50
CA ALA A 66 8.09 4.55 6.57
C ALA A 66 9.50 4.95 6.99
N PHE A 67 10.43 5.01 6.04
CA PHE A 67 11.80 5.44 6.28
C PHE A 67 12.33 6.33 5.15
N SER A 68 13.30 7.18 5.50
CA SER A 68 14.04 7.97 4.52
C SER A 68 15.40 7.32 4.23
N THR A 69 15.76 7.21 2.95
CA THR A 69 17.08 6.75 2.49
C THR A 69 18.10 7.87 2.38
N THR A 70 17.68 9.12 2.62
CA THR A 70 18.52 10.31 2.46
C THR A 70 19.82 10.20 3.27
N PRO A 71 21.00 10.49 2.68
CA PRO A 71 22.24 10.57 3.44
C PRO A 71 22.23 11.69 4.50
N ASP A 72 21.52 12.79 4.26
CA ASP A 72 21.50 14.00 5.10
C ASP A 72 20.96 13.76 6.52
N LEU A 73 20.21 12.67 6.72
CA LEU A 73 19.60 12.29 8.00
C LEU A 73 20.17 11.00 8.59
N ARG A 74 21.29 10.49 8.05
CA ARG A 74 21.96 9.34 8.66
C ARG A 74 22.66 9.75 9.94
N TYR A 75 22.67 8.87 10.93
CA TYR A 75 23.49 9.04 12.11
C TYR A 75 24.91 8.59 11.78
N PRO A 76 25.93 9.46 11.94
CA PRO A 76 27.31 9.04 11.78
C PRO A 76 27.68 8.05 12.89
N TYR A 77 28.42 7.01 12.56
CA TYR A 77 28.85 5.99 13.51
C TYR A 77 29.88 6.54 14.52
N GLN A 78 30.74 7.46 14.06
CA GLN A 78 31.72 8.19 14.87
C GLN A 78 31.54 9.69 14.66
N SER A 79 31.50 10.44 15.75
CA SER A 79 31.41 11.90 15.74
C SER A 79 31.96 12.44 17.06
N ASP A 80 32.95 13.33 16.98
CA ASP A 80 33.46 14.08 18.13
C ASP A 80 32.54 15.27 18.50
N ALA A 81 31.54 15.55 17.67
CA ALA A 81 30.57 16.62 17.89
C ALA A 81 29.42 16.14 18.79
N ASN A 82 29.08 16.97 19.80
CA ASN A 82 27.94 16.77 20.69
C ASN A 82 26.57 17.10 20.03
N THR A 83 26.58 17.68 18.82
CA THR A 83 25.35 18.05 18.09
C THR A 83 25.50 17.73 16.59
N VAL A 84 24.36 17.52 15.91
CA VAL A 84 24.30 17.24 14.47
C VAL A 84 23.32 18.21 13.82
N SER A 85 23.77 18.92 12.78
CA SER A 85 22.89 19.72 11.93
C SER A 85 22.27 18.86 10.84
N ARG A 86 20.97 19.04 10.58
CA ARG A 86 20.20 18.22 9.65
C ARG A 86 19.34 19.11 8.77
N LYS A 87 19.33 18.83 7.46
CA LYS A 87 18.39 19.44 6.52
C LYS A 87 17.12 18.62 6.54
N ILE A 88 16.00 19.25 6.84
CA ILE A 88 14.68 18.61 6.89
C ILE A 88 13.78 19.38 5.92
N LEU A 89 12.98 18.64 5.15
CA LEU A 89 12.02 19.22 4.22
C LEU A 89 11.00 20.06 5.01
N ARG A 90 10.66 21.25 4.53
CA ARG A 90 9.61 22.06 5.17
C ARG A 90 8.25 21.39 5.00
N ASP A 91 7.43 21.47 6.03
CA ASP A 91 6.12 20.81 6.10
C ASP A 91 5.17 21.17 4.94
N GLU A 92 5.31 22.38 4.38
CA GLU A 92 4.51 22.89 3.25
C GLU A 92 4.69 22.05 1.97
N HIS A 93 5.80 21.32 1.85
CA HIS A 93 6.13 20.48 0.70
C HIS A 93 5.79 19.00 0.90
N LEU A 94 5.12 18.63 2.00
CA LEU A 94 4.79 17.22 2.27
C LEU A 94 3.60 16.70 1.48
N SER A 95 2.68 17.57 1.03
CA SER A 95 1.45 17.15 0.36
C SER A 95 1.69 16.29 -0.90
N PRO A 96 2.65 16.60 -1.79
CA PRO A 96 3.00 15.72 -2.90
C PRO A 96 3.47 14.33 -2.45
N LEU A 97 4.28 14.24 -1.39
CA LEU A 97 4.76 12.96 -0.85
C LEU A 97 3.61 12.15 -0.24
N PHE A 98 2.62 12.81 0.36
CA PHE A 98 1.43 12.15 0.89
C PHE A 98 0.56 11.53 -0.19
N LEU A 99 0.37 12.26 -1.30
CA LEU A 99 -0.34 11.74 -2.47
C LEU A 99 0.43 10.56 -3.06
N ALA A 100 1.74 10.74 -3.30
CA ALA A 100 2.60 9.69 -3.85
C ALA A 100 2.60 8.42 -3.00
N ALA A 101 2.64 8.54 -1.67
CA ALA A 101 2.58 7.36 -0.79
C ALA A 101 1.23 6.64 -0.88
N ALA A 102 0.12 7.36 -1.02
CA ALA A 102 -1.20 6.75 -1.17
C ALA A 102 -1.34 6.05 -2.52
N GLU A 103 -0.97 6.72 -3.62
CA GLU A 103 -1.04 6.16 -4.98
C GLU A 103 -0.09 4.98 -5.16
N ALA A 104 1.14 5.08 -4.67
CA ALA A 104 2.10 3.98 -4.72
C ALA A 104 1.63 2.76 -3.92
N THR A 105 0.94 2.96 -2.80
CA THR A 105 0.39 1.86 -2.01
C THR A 105 -0.78 1.19 -2.72
N GLU A 106 -1.70 1.98 -3.29
CA GLU A 106 -2.82 1.46 -4.10
C GLU A 106 -2.31 0.61 -5.26
N GLU A 107 -1.37 1.13 -6.04
CA GLU A 107 -0.79 0.43 -7.18
C GLU A 107 0.00 -0.81 -6.74
N ALA A 108 0.75 -0.75 -5.64
CA ALA A 108 1.48 -1.91 -5.12
C ALA A 108 0.54 -3.06 -4.72
N ILE A 109 -0.64 -2.74 -4.16
CA ILE A 109 -1.65 -3.74 -3.83
C ILE A 109 -2.21 -4.35 -5.12
N TYR A 110 -2.58 -3.54 -6.11
CA TYR A 110 -3.05 -4.06 -7.40
C TYR A 110 -1.98 -4.93 -8.06
N HIS A 111 -0.74 -4.47 -8.11
CA HIS A 111 0.36 -5.22 -8.66
C HIS A 111 0.55 -6.57 -7.95
N SER A 112 0.41 -6.63 -6.63
CA SER A 112 0.50 -7.90 -5.89
C SER A 112 -0.53 -8.93 -6.32
N LEU A 113 -1.75 -8.49 -6.65
CA LEU A 113 -2.83 -9.37 -7.13
C LEU A 113 -2.60 -9.83 -8.58
N PHE A 114 -2.10 -8.95 -9.44
CA PHE A 114 -1.79 -9.28 -10.85
C PHE A 114 -0.49 -10.07 -11.01
N ALA A 115 0.44 -9.98 -10.06
CA ALA A 115 1.68 -10.75 -10.04
C ALA A 115 1.53 -12.11 -9.35
N ALA A 116 0.45 -12.31 -8.58
CA ALA A 116 0.21 -13.57 -7.89
C ALA A 116 -0.09 -14.71 -8.88
N GLU A 117 0.37 -15.91 -8.54
CA GLU A 117 0.12 -17.15 -9.28
C GLU A 117 -0.72 -18.12 -8.45
N ASP A 118 -1.33 -19.10 -9.12
CA ASP A 118 -2.04 -20.19 -8.46
C ASP A 118 -1.12 -20.91 -7.47
N MET A 119 -1.56 -21.08 -6.22
CA MET A 119 -0.77 -21.69 -5.17
C MET A 119 -1.54 -22.82 -4.49
N ARG A 120 -0.89 -23.97 -4.34
CA ARG A 120 -1.37 -25.09 -3.53
C ARG A 120 -0.73 -25.03 -2.14
N GLY A 121 -1.54 -24.84 -1.12
CA GLY A 121 -1.12 -24.76 0.28
C GLY A 121 -1.52 -25.98 1.10
N TYR A 122 -1.09 -26.00 2.36
CA TYR A 122 -1.44 -27.08 3.31
C TYR A 122 -2.95 -27.20 3.56
N ARG A 123 -3.69 -26.09 3.52
CA ARG A 123 -5.13 -26.03 3.81
C ARG A 123 -6.02 -25.87 2.57
N GLY A 124 -5.46 -26.07 1.38
CA GLY A 124 -6.19 -25.93 0.12
C GLY A 124 -5.45 -25.07 -0.89
N ASP A 125 -6.12 -24.85 -2.01
CA ASP A 125 -5.56 -24.16 -3.16
C ASP A 125 -6.13 -22.74 -3.25
N ILE A 126 -5.28 -21.77 -3.52
CA ILE A 126 -5.64 -20.37 -3.78
C ILE A 126 -5.37 -20.08 -5.24
N LYS A 127 -6.34 -19.46 -5.92
CA LYS A 127 -6.23 -19.08 -7.32
C LYS A 127 -5.78 -17.64 -7.46
N ALA A 128 -4.94 -17.39 -8.47
CA ALA A 128 -4.58 -16.06 -8.90
C ALA A 128 -5.80 -15.30 -9.44
N LEU A 129 -5.65 -13.98 -9.52
CA LEU A 129 -6.67 -13.13 -10.13
C LEU A 129 -6.82 -13.47 -11.62
N PRO A 130 -8.03 -13.78 -12.14
CA PRO A 130 -8.21 -14.18 -13.53
C PRO A 130 -8.11 -12.97 -14.47
N HIS A 131 -6.92 -12.70 -15.00
CA HIS A 131 -6.60 -11.48 -15.76
C HIS A 131 -7.56 -11.17 -16.92
N GLU A 132 -7.95 -12.18 -17.69
CA GLU A 132 -8.86 -11.97 -18.83
C GLU A 132 -10.27 -11.58 -18.39
N ASN A 133 -10.79 -12.20 -17.33
CA ASN A 133 -12.09 -11.82 -16.76
C ASN A 133 -12.05 -10.39 -16.22
N VAL A 134 -10.95 -10.00 -15.57
CA VAL A 134 -10.76 -8.63 -15.09
C VAL A 134 -10.77 -7.63 -16.24
N LYS A 135 -10.00 -7.89 -17.31
CA LYS A 135 -10.00 -7.03 -18.50
C LYS A 135 -11.41 -6.90 -19.09
N GLU A 136 -12.14 -8.00 -19.19
CA GLU A 136 -13.50 -7.98 -19.74
C GLU A 136 -14.47 -7.18 -18.86
N ILE A 137 -14.39 -7.33 -17.53
CA ILE A 137 -15.14 -6.47 -16.60
C ILE A 137 -14.80 -5.00 -16.83
N LEU A 138 -13.51 -4.65 -16.90
CA LEU A 138 -13.11 -3.26 -17.10
C LEU A 138 -13.57 -2.70 -18.47
N ARG A 139 -13.61 -3.52 -19.54
CA ARG A 139 -14.18 -3.12 -20.85
C ARG A 139 -15.67 -2.84 -20.75
N ARG A 140 -16.44 -3.74 -20.12
CA ARG A 140 -17.89 -3.55 -19.93
C ARG A 140 -18.23 -2.25 -19.19
N HIS A 141 -17.34 -1.81 -18.31
CA HIS A 141 -17.48 -0.55 -17.58
C HIS A 141 -16.77 0.65 -18.22
N ASN A 142 -16.24 0.51 -19.44
CA ASN A 142 -15.53 1.57 -20.18
C ASN A 142 -14.30 2.14 -19.44
N LEU A 143 -13.66 1.36 -18.58
CA LEU A 143 -12.51 1.79 -17.77
C LEU A 143 -11.15 1.57 -18.46
N LEU A 144 -11.11 0.86 -19.59
CA LEU A 144 -9.89 0.63 -20.38
C LEU A 144 -9.72 1.59 -21.57
N ASN A 145 -10.68 2.49 -21.77
CA ASN A 145 -10.64 3.45 -22.87
C ASN A 145 -9.86 4.70 -22.42
N HIS A 146 -8.54 4.62 -22.43
CA HIS A 146 -7.73 5.83 -22.31
C HIS A 146 -7.79 6.61 -23.63
N ARG A 147 -8.29 7.85 -23.55
CA ARG A 147 -8.07 8.86 -24.59
C ARG A 147 -6.56 9.01 -24.76
N GLN A 148 -6.06 8.71 -25.96
CA GLN A 148 -4.81 9.28 -26.46
C GLN A 148 -4.96 10.78 -26.65
#